data_AF-A0A139DA10-F1
#
_entry.id   AF-A0A139DA10-F1
#
_cell.length_a   1.000
_cell.length_b   1.000
_cell.length_c   1.000
_cell.angle_alpha   90.00
_cell.angle_beta   90.00
_cell.angle_gamma   90.00
#
_symmetry.space_group_name_H-M   'P 1'
#
loop_
_entity.id
_entity.type
_entity.pdbx_description
1 polymer ?
#
loop_
_entity_poly.entity_id
_entity_poly.type
_entity_poly.pdbx_seq_one_letter_code
_entity_poly.pdbx_strand_id
1 'polypeptide(L)'
;MLDRNYKKIESNLINWIREKVHDAGCQGAVIGLSGGIDSSVTSLLCQKAFPENTLGIIMPCFSNPEDKVDAVKHAEKFSIKYKEIDLSAPYQKLLQTINKYDSEAVLEEVINNKNLAAAQGSLKLALANMKPRLRMTLLYYYANLNNYLVVGTDNRSELKLGYFTKYGDGGIDIAPLGNLVKLEVRGLARKMGIDQKIITKKPSAGLWNGQSDQDEIGLSYREIDYYIVDGKADVKTSDKIEKIAAANQHKLELPAIPDF
;
A
#
# COMPACT_ATOMS: atom_id res chain seq x y z
N MET A 1 -2.16 -9.42 -20.14
CA MET A 1 -1.19 -8.46 -19.57
C MET A 1 -0.87 -7.47 -20.66
N LEU A 2 -0.54 -6.24 -20.29
CA LEU A 2 -0.11 -5.25 -21.27
C LEU A 2 1.29 -5.62 -21.76
N ASP A 3 1.52 -5.55 -23.06
CA ASP A 3 2.83 -5.82 -23.65
C ASP A 3 3.73 -4.60 -23.48
N ARG A 4 4.84 -4.79 -22.77
CA ARG A 4 5.78 -3.74 -22.37
C ARG A 4 7.18 -4.32 -22.28
N ASN A 5 8.18 -3.46 -22.49
CA ASN A 5 9.57 -3.82 -22.21
C ASN A 5 9.86 -3.75 -20.70
N TYR A 6 9.43 -4.79 -19.97
CA TYR A 6 9.57 -4.85 -18.50
C TYR A 6 11.02 -4.83 -18.02
N LYS A 7 11.98 -5.29 -18.83
CA LYS A 7 13.41 -5.19 -18.49
C LYS A 7 13.88 -3.72 -18.47
N LYS A 8 13.44 -2.93 -19.45
CA LYS A 8 13.72 -1.49 -19.50
C LYS A 8 13.00 -0.75 -18.37
N ILE A 9 11.73 -1.07 -18.11
CA ILE A 9 10.96 -0.50 -16.99
C ILE A 9 11.67 -0.77 -15.66
N GLU A 10 12.05 -2.02 -15.38
CA GLU A 10 12.79 -2.40 -14.18
C GLU A 10 14.05 -1.56 -14.01
N SER A 11 14.87 -1.45 -15.06
CA SER A 11 16.13 -0.69 -15.02
C SER A 11 15.89 0.80 -14.77
N ASN A 12 14.89 1.39 -15.43
CA ASN A 12 14.53 2.80 -15.26
C ASN A 12 14.04 3.09 -13.84
N LEU A 13 13.19 2.21 -13.27
CA LEU A 13 12.69 2.38 -11.91
C LEU A 13 13.80 2.26 -10.87
N ILE A 14 14.72 1.31 -11.03
CA ILE A 14 15.88 1.17 -10.14
C ILE A 14 16.73 2.44 -10.15
N ASN A 15 17.03 2.98 -11.34
CA ASN A 15 17.81 4.21 -11.46
C ASN A 15 17.07 5.40 -10.86
N TRP A 16 15.77 5.53 -11.11
CA TRP A 16 14.95 6.60 -10.54
C TRP A 16 14.90 6.54 -9.00
N ILE A 17 14.79 5.35 -8.39
CA ILE A 17 14.87 5.19 -6.93
C ILE A 17 16.24 5.67 -6.42
N ARG A 18 17.34 5.30 -7.09
CA ARG A 18 18.69 5.75 -6.71
C ARG A 18 18.79 7.27 -6.75
N GLU A 19 18.38 7.88 -7.85
CA GLU A 19 18.37 9.33 -8.02
C GLU A 19 17.58 10.00 -6.90
N LYS A 20 16.36 9.55 -6.60
CA LYS A 20 15.53 10.17 -5.55
C LYS A 20 16.11 10.06 -4.15
N VAL A 21 16.69 8.91 -3.81
CA VAL A 21 17.36 8.74 -2.51
C VAL A 21 18.59 9.64 -2.41
N HIS A 22 19.40 9.75 -3.48
CA HIS A 22 20.57 10.61 -3.53
C HIS A 22 20.21 12.10 -3.47
N ASP A 23 19.21 12.54 -4.25
CA ASP A 23 18.73 13.94 -4.27
C ASP A 23 18.25 14.40 -2.88
N ALA A 24 17.67 13.47 -2.10
CA ALA A 24 17.23 13.73 -0.73
C ALA A 24 18.36 13.72 0.31
N GLY A 25 19.59 13.36 -0.07
CA GLY A 25 20.70 13.18 0.87
C GLY A 25 20.54 11.96 1.79
N CYS A 26 19.66 11.03 1.43
CA CYS A 26 19.40 9.80 2.18
C CYS A 26 20.34 8.67 1.76
N GLN A 27 20.40 7.62 2.59
CA GLN A 27 21.32 6.50 2.41
C GLN A 27 20.65 5.24 1.83
N GLY A 28 19.32 5.20 1.81
CA GLY A 28 18.58 4.00 1.45
C GLY A 28 17.08 4.14 1.52
N ALA A 29 16.40 3.00 1.63
CA ALA A 29 14.95 2.88 1.55
C ALA A 29 14.39 2.01 2.68
N VAL A 30 13.27 2.42 3.24
CA VAL A 30 12.42 1.59 4.11
C VAL A 30 11.07 1.38 3.44
N ILE A 31 10.56 0.15 3.53
CA ILE A 31 9.30 -0.23 2.88
C ILE A 31 8.48 -1.24 3.70
N GLY A 32 7.16 -1.10 3.67
CA GLY A 32 6.25 -2.09 4.24
C GLY A 32 6.15 -3.33 3.35
N LEU A 33 6.27 -4.51 3.95
CA LEU A 33 6.08 -5.81 3.29
C LEU A 33 4.74 -6.42 3.71
N SER A 34 3.75 -6.40 2.81
CA SER A 34 2.39 -6.87 3.10
C SER A 34 2.10 -8.29 2.61
N GLY A 35 3.00 -8.90 1.84
CA GLY A 35 2.74 -10.16 1.14
C GLY A 35 1.84 -9.99 -0.10
N GLY A 36 1.51 -8.74 -0.45
CA GLY A 36 0.84 -8.36 -1.69
C GLY A 36 1.83 -7.96 -2.78
N ILE A 37 1.37 -8.03 -4.03
CA ILE A 37 2.21 -7.86 -5.22
C ILE A 37 2.94 -6.51 -5.29
N ASP A 38 2.29 -5.41 -4.90
CA ASP A 38 2.86 -4.06 -5.04
C ASP A 38 4.05 -3.88 -4.08
N SER A 39 3.89 -4.33 -2.83
CA SER A 39 4.98 -4.35 -1.85
C SER A 39 6.13 -5.29 -2.27
N SER A 40 5.81 -6.44 -2.87
CA SER A 40 6.82 -7.38 -3.35
C SER A 40 7.64 -6.83 -4.51
N VAL A 41 7.01 -6.16 -5.49
CA VAL A 41 7.70 -5.50 -6.60
C VAL A 41 8.55 -4.36 -6.08
N THR A 42 7.96 -3.48 -5.27
CA THR A 42 8.62 -2.26 -4.80
C THR A 42 9.83 -2.58 -3.91
N SER A 43 9.69 -3.55 -3.00
CA SER A 43 10.79 -3.97 -2.12
C SER A 43 11.96 -4.59 -2.90
N LEU A 44 11.68 -5.34 -3.96
CA LEU A 44 12.73 -5.91 -4.81
C LEU A 44 13.40 -4.85 -5.69
N LEU A 45 12.65 -3.83 -6.16
CA LEU A 45 13.24 -2.67 -6.82
C LEU A 45 14.18 -1.92 -5.87
N CYS A 46 13.77 -1.70 -4.61
CA CYS A 46 14.61 -1.09 -3.58
C CYS A 46 15.86 -1.92 -3.29
N GLN A 47 15.70 -3.24 -3.09
CA GLN A 47 16.82 -4.16 -2.84
C GLN A 47 17.85 -4.14 -3.99
N LYS A 48 17.39 -4.05 -5.25
CA LYS A 48 18.29 -3.93 -6.40
C LYS A 48 18.95 -2.54 -6.50
N ALA A 49 18.26 -1.49 -6.04
CA ALA A 49 18.80 -0.14 -6.00
C ALA A 49 19.87 0.01 -4.89
N PHE A 50 19.58 -0.51 -3.69
CA PHE A 50 20.37 -0.38 -2.46
C PHE A 50 20.43 -1.72 -1.71
N PRO A 51 21.30 -2.67 -2.11
CA PRO A 51 21.34 -4.01 -1.52
C PRO A 51 21.61 -4.05 -0.02
N GLU A 52 22.48 -3.16 0.47
CA GLU A 52 22.86 -3.08 1.89
C GLU A 52 21.95 -2.15 2.69
N ASN A 53 21.30 -1.19 2.01
CA ASN A 53 20.54 -0.10 2.63
C ASN A 53 19.03 -0.16 2.34
N THR A 54 18.50 -1.36 2.16
CA THR A 54 17.05 -1.59 2.06
C THR A 54 16.56 -2.30 3.32
N LEU A 55 15.48 -1.77 3.93
CA LEU A 55 14.83 -2.37 5.08
C LEU A 55 13.34 -2.60 4.82
N GLY A 56 12.94 -3.88 4.81
CA GLY A 56 11.54 -4.28 4.82
C GLY A 56 10.97 -4.33 6.24
N ILE A 57 9.74 -3.84 6.45
CA ILE A 57 9.03 -4.00 7.73
C ILE A 57 7.72 -4.75 7.49
N ILE A 58 7.55 -5.89 8.15
CA ILE A 58 6.32 -6.68 8.14
C ILE A 58 5.50 -6.27 9.37
N MET A 59 4.32 -5.69 9.12
CA MET A 59 3.53 -4.96 10.15
C MET A 59 2.09 -5.49 10.26
N PRO A 60 1.88 -6.73 10.76
CA PRO A 60 0.54 -7.25 10.96
C PRO A 60 -0.22 -6.42 11.99
N CYS A 61 -1.53 -6.28 11.80
CA CYS A 61 -2.41 -5.59 12.76
C CYS A 61 -3.81 -6.20 12.67
N PHE A 62 -4.02 -7.33 13.34
CA PHE A 62 -5.18 -8.22 13.10
C PHE A 62 -5.36 -8.52 11.60
N SER A 63 -4.25 -8.81 10.92
CA SER A 63 -4.19 -9.14 9.49
C SER A 63 -4.25 -10.66 9.29
N ASN A 64 -4.43 -11.12 8.05
CA ASN A 64 -4.39 -12.53 7.74
C ASN A 64 -2.96 -13.08 7.98
N PRO A 65 -2.77 -14.16 8.78
CA PRO A 65 -1.46 -14.75 9.02
C PRO A 65 -0.73 -15.18 7.75
N GLU A 66 -1.44 -15.59 6.70
CA GLU A 66 -0.85 -15.98 5.41
C GLU A 66 -0.11 -14.82 4.73
N ASP A 67 -0.57 -13.58 4.92
CA ASP A 67 0.07 -12.39 4.35
C ASP A 67 1.50 -12.22 4.90
N LYS A 68 1.68 -12.48 6.20
CA LYS A 68 2.98 -12.49 6.85
C LYS A 68 3.87 -13.60 6.29
N VAL A 69 3.33 -14.81 6.12
CA VAL A 69 4.09 -15.94 5.57
C VAL A 69 4.58 -15.63 4.15
N ASP A 70 3.71 -15.06 3.31
CA ASP A 70 4.06 -14.66 1.95
C ASP A 70 5.13 -13.55 1.96
N ALA A 71 5.02 -12.58 2.86
CA ALA A 71 5.99 -11.48 3.01
C ALA A 71 7.39 -11.97 3.44
N VAL A 72 7.46 -12.88 4.43
CA VAL A 72 8.73 -13.48 4.90
C VAL A 72 9.39 -14.27 3.76
N LYS A 73 8.65 -15.16 3.11
CA LYS A 73 9.18 -15.95 1.98
C LYS A 73 9.71 -15.07 0.85
N HIS A 74 9.02 -13.98 0.54
CA HIS A 74 9.47 -13.00 -0.45
C HIS A 74 10.77 -12.32 -0.01
N ALA A 75 10.86 -11.85 1.24
CA ALA A 75 12.05 -11.20 1.76
C ALA A 75 13.26 -12.15 1.76
N GLU A 76 13.10 -13.37 2.25
CA GLU A 76 14.16 -14.39 2.30
C GLU A 76 14.65 -14.76 0.88
N LYS A 77 13.72 -15.01 -0.05
CA LYS A 77 14.04 -15.38 -1.44
C LYS A 77 14.94 -14.36 -2.12
N PHE A 78 14.75 -13.08 -1.84
CA PHE A 78 15.48 -11.98 -2.47
C PHE A 78 16.50 -11.32 -1.56
N SER A 79 16.81 -11.94 -0.41
CA SER A 79 17.78 -11.44 0.57
C SER A 79 17.52 -10.00 1.03
N ILE A 80 16.24 -9.64 1.15
CA ILE A 80 15.81 -8.34 1.66
C ILE A 80 15.90 -8.38 3.18
N LYS A 81 16.71 -7.51 3.79
CA LYS A 81 16.74 -7.38 5.25
C LYS A 81 15.37 -6.93 5.76
N TYR A 82 14.84 -7.61 6.76
CA TYR A 82 13.51 -7.28 7.29
C TYR A 82 13.40 -7.33 8.81
N LYS A 83 12.33 -6.70 9.33
CA LYS A 83 11.87 -6.82 10.72
C LYS A 83 10.38 -7.14 10.75
N GLU A 84 9.97 -7.90 11.74
CA GLU A 84 8.56 -8.19 12.02
C GLU A 84 8.13 -7.47 13.29
N ILE A 85 7.10 -6.62 13.19
CA ILE A 85 6.61 -5.83 14.32
C ILE A 85 5.09 -5.86 14.30
N ASP A 86 4.51 -6.61 15.24
CA ASP A 86 3.06 -6.71 15.37
C ASP A 86 2.48 -5.44 16.01
N LEU A 87 1.60 -4.76 15.27
CA LEU A 87 0.95 -3.52 15.67
C LEU A 87 -0.43 -3.75 16.32
N SER A 88 -0.84 -5.01 16.50
CA SER A 88 -2.14 -5.36 17.08
C SER A 88 -2.31 -4.83 18.51
N ALA A 89 -1.29 -4.93 19.36
CA ALA A 89 -1.35 -4.45 20.74
C ALA A 89 -1.40 -2.90 20.83
N PRO A 90 -0.53 -2.13 20.14
CA PRO A 90 -0.67 -0.68 20.04
C PRO A 90 -2.04 -0.24 19.52
N TYR A 91 -2.56 -0.91 18.50
CA TYR A 91 -3.88 -0.62 17.95
C TYR A 91 -5.00 -0.85 18.98
N GLN A 92 -5.00 -1.99 19.68
CA GLN A 92 -5.95 -2.25 20.77
C GLN A 92 -5.88 -1.20 21.87
N LYS A 93 -4.67 -0.77 22.25
CA LYS A 93 -4.51 0.23 23.30
C LYS A 93 -5.10 1.58 22.90
N LEU A 94 -4.97 1.95 21.63
CA LEU A 94 -5.59 3.14 21.10
C LEU A 94 -7.12 3.04 21.11
N LEU A 95 -7.69 1.89 20.72
CA LEU A 95 -9.15 1.66 20.80
C LEU A 95 -9.67 1.75 22.24
N GLN A 96 -8.97 1.14 23.20
CA GLN A 96 -9.33 1.22 24.63
C GLN A 96 -9.28 2.67 25.13
N THR A 97 -8.33 3.46 24.64
CA THR A 97 -8.21 4.88 24.99
C THR A 97 -9.41 5.65 24.43
N ILE A 98 -9.77 5.42 23.17
CA ILE A 98 -10.97 6.04 22.57
C ILE A 98 -12.22 5.65 23.36
N ASN A 99 -12.47 4.36 23.58
CA ASN A 99 -13.64 3.87 24.33
C ASN A 99 -13.75 4.46 25.76
N LYS A 100 -12.61 4.82 26.37
CA LYS A 100 -12.60 5.44 27.70
C LYS A 100 -13.08 6.90 27.67
N TYR A 101 -12.79 7.63 26.60
CA TYR A 101 -13.03 9.08 26.51
C TYR A 101 -14.16 9.45 25.55
N ASP A 102 -14.60 8.53 24.71
CA ASP A 102 -15.69 8.66 23.75
C ASP A 102 -16.70 7.55 24.02
N SER A 103 -17.69 7.86 24.85
CA SER A 103 -18.77 6.93 25.22
C SER A 103 -19.78 6.68 24.09
N GLU A 104 -19.74 7.47 23.02
CA GLU A 104 -20.59 7.27 21.84
C GLU A 104 -19.98 6.24 20.89
N ALA A 105 -18.67 6.05 20.93
CA ALA A 105 -17.98 5.03 20.17
C ALA A 105 -18.29 3.63 20.73
N VAL A 106 -19.25 2.93 20.11
CA VAL A 106 -19.58 1.52 20.42
C VAL A 106 -18.45 0.60 19.94
N LEU A 107 -17.36 0.53 20.71
CA LEU A 107 -16.13 -0.19 20.34
C LEU A 107 -15.96 -1.52 21.05
N GLU A 108 -16.73 -1.81 22.10
CA GLU A 108 -16.58 -3.00 22.92
C GLU A 108 -16.59 -4.29 22.09
N GLU A 109 -17.51 -4.40 21.14
CA GLU A 109 -17.61 -5.58 20.27
C GLU A 109 -16.38 -5.74 19.37
N VAL A 110 -15.86 -4.63 18.81
CA VAL A 110 -14.65 -4.65 17.99
C VAL A 110 -13.42 -5.00 18.82
N ILE A 111 -13.32 -4.46 20.04
CA ILE A 111 -12.22 -4.71 20.97
C ILE A 111 -12.22 -6.18 21.39
N ASN A 112 -13.37 -6.71 21.77
CA ASN A 112 -13.53 -8.08 22.27
C ASN A 112 -13.30 -9.12 21.17
N ASN A 113 -13.86 -8.89 19.97
CA ASN A 113 -13.77 -9.84 18.86
C ASN A 113 -12.54 -9.65 17.97
N LYS A 114 -11.77 -8.57 18.19
CA LYS A 114 -10.58 -8.21 17.40
C LYS A 114 -10.87 -8.14 15.90
N ASN A 115 -12.11 -7.82 15.53
CA ASN A 115 -12.61 -7.88 14.17
C ASN A 115 -13.44 -6.64 13.84
N LEU A 116 -13.16 -6.03 12.69
CA LEU A 116 -13.90 -4.89 12.16
C LEU A 116 -15.25 -5.26 11.56
N ALA A 117 -15.59 -6.55 11.43
CA ALA A 117 -16.87 -7.00 10.89
C ALA A 117 -18.09 -6.51 11.70
N ALA A 118 -17.92 -6.30 13.00
CA ALA A 118 -18.95 -5.74 13.87
C ALA A 118 -19.20 -4.24 13.63
N ALA A 119 -18.22 -3.52 13.08
CA ALA A 119 -18.37 -2.10 12.77
C ALA A 119 -19.04 -1.91 11.40
N GLN A 120 -19.90 -0.91 11.27
CA GLN A 120 -20.57 -0.53 10.03
C GLN A 120 -20.32 0.92 9.65
N GLY A 121 -20.56 1.27 8.38
CA GLY A 121 -20.51 2.65 7.89
C GLY A 121 -19.19 3.38 8.19
N SER A 122 -19.32 4.61 8.69
CA SER A 122 -18.21 5.50 9.03
C SER A 122 -17.30 4.93 10.14
N LEU A 123 -17.86 4.21 11.12
CA LEU A 123 -17.08 3.59 12.19
C LEU A 123 -16.11 2.56 11.64
N LYS A 124 -16.58 1.67 10.75
CA LYS A 124 -15.71 0.66 10.12
C LYS A 124 -14.55 1.30 9.38
N LEU A 125 -14.83 2.35 8.61
CA LEU A 125 -13.83 3.08 7.83
C LEU A 125 -12.82 3.79 8.75
N ALA A 126 -13.27 4.45 9.81
CA ALA A 126 -12.40 5.13 10.77
C ALA A 126 -11.41 4.14 11.40
N LEU A 127 -11.91 3.01 11.90
CA LEU A 127 -11.12 1.96 12.54
C LEU A 127 -10.16 1.27 11.55
N ALA A 128 -10.61 1.00 10.32
CA ALA A 128 -9.77 0.44 9.27
C ALA A 128 -8.59 1.36 8.92
N ASN A 129 -8.83 2.66 8.76
CA ASN A 129 -7.82 3.66 8.38
C ASN A 129 -6.78 3.94 9.48
N MET A 130 -7.06 3.62 10.74
CA MET A 130 -6.06 3.75 11.82
C MET A 130 -4.88 2.79 11.63
N LYS A 131 -5.12 1.58 11.09
CA LYS A 131 -4.08 0.57 10.89
C LYS A 131 -2.94 1.03 9.95
N PRO A 132 -3.20 1.49 8.71
CA PRO A 132 -2.15 1.98 7.82
C PRO A 132 -1.47 3.25 8.37
N ARG A 133 -2.13 4.07 9.19
CA ARG A 133 -1.50 5.21 9.88
C ARG A 133 -0.49 4.78 10.95
N LEU A 134 -0.79 3.72 11.69
CA LEU A 134 0.17 3.10 12.61
C LEU A 134 1.36 2.51 11.84
N ARG A 135 1.12 1.86 10.70
CA ARG A 135 2.18 1.34 9.82
C ARG A 135 3.08 2.45 9.29
N MET A 136 2.48 3.53 8.79
CA MET A 136 3.20 4.73 8.34
C MET A 136 4.10 5.29 9.43
N THR A 137 3.56 5.45 10.65
CA THR A 137 4.32 5.94 11.81
C THR A 137 5.56 5.08 12.08
N LEU A 138 5.41 3.76 12.00
CA LEU A 138 6.51 2.82 12.20
C LEU A 138 7.54 2.86 11.06
N LEU A 139 7.11 3.04 9.81
CA LEU A 139 8.02 3.20 8.67
C LEU A 139 8.88 4.45 8.83
N TYR A 140 8.28 5.61 9.16
CA TYR A 140 9.04 6.84 9.38
C TYR A 140 9.96 6.77 10.60
N TYR A 141 9.59 6.02 11.65
CA TYR A 141 10.52 5.75 12.76
C TYR A 141 11.82 5.11 12.24
N TYR A 142 11.73 4.07 11.41
CA TYR A 142 12.92 3.45 10.83
C TYR A 142 13.59 4.31 9.75
N ALA A 143 12.83 5.09 8.98
CA ALA A 143 13.37 6.04 8.01
C ALA A 143 14.32 7.02 8.71
N ASN A 144 13.84 7.66 9.78
CA ASN A 144 14.59 8.65 10.55
C ASN A 144 15.83 8.04 11.23
N LEU A 145 15.71 6.83 11.79
CA LEU A 145 16.85 6.15 12.42
C LEU A 145 17.99 5.83 11.46
N ASN A 146 17.68 5.57 10.18
CA ASN A 146 18.66 5.10 9.21
C ASN A 146 18.99 6.15 8.13
N ASN A 147 18.42 7.36 8.23
CA ASN A 147 18.46 8.36 7.15
C ASN A 147 17.99 7.79 5.80
N TYR A 148 16.85 7.10 5.78
CA TYR A 148 16.25 6.49 4.59
C TYR A 148 14.99 7.24 4.15
N LEU A 149 14.58 7.03 2.90
CA LEU A 149 13.24 7.42 2.43
C LEU A 149 12.22 6.29 2.67
N VAL A 150 10.98 6.66 3.00
CA VAL A 150 9.82 5.77 3.00
C VAL A 150 9.32 5.59 1.57
N VAL A 151 9.41 4.37 1.06
CA VAL A 151 8.99 4.04 -0.31
C VAL A 151 7.58 3.46 -0.29
N GLY A 152 6.66 4.13 -0.97
CA GLY A 152 5.28 3.72 -1.13
C GLY A 152 5.06 2.73 -2.27
N THR A 153 3.92 2.06 -2.21
CA THR A 153 3.56 1.00 -3.16
C THR A 153 2.42 1.41 -4.09
N ASP A 154 1.93 2.64 -3.98
CA ASP A 154 0.82 3.15 -4.79
C ASP A 154 1.15 3.05 -6.28
N ASN A 155 0.31 2.30 -6.99
CA ASN A 155 0.36 2.19 -8.44
C ASN A 155 -0.62 3.16 -9.10
N ARG A 156 -0.49 3.37 -10.42
CA ARG A 156 -1.32 4.32 -11.18
C ARG A 156 -2.82 4.03 -11.05
N SER A 157 -3.21 2.76 -10.93
CA SER A 157 -4.60 2.35 -10.77
C SER A 157 -5.17 2.76 -9.40
N GLU A 158 -4.39 2.57 -8.33
CA GLU A 158 -4.73 3.03 -6.98
C GLU A 158 -4.76 4.55 -6.89
N LEU A 159 -3.76 5.23 -7.46
CA LEU A 159 -3.69 6.69 -7.50
C LEU A 159 -4.87 7.29 -8.27
N LYS A 160 -5.25 6.75 -9.43
CA LYS A 160 -6.41 7.23 -10.19
C LYS A 160 -7.70 7.18 -9.37
N LEU A 161 -7.85 6.17 -8.53
CA LEU A 161 -9.05 6.01 -7.69
C LEU A 161 -8.90 6.67 -6.31
N GLY A 162 -7.71 7.12 -5.92
CA GLY A 162 -7.40 7.51 -4.55
C GLY A 162 -7.62 6.35 -3.55
N TYR A 163 -7.35 5.12 -3.97
CA TYR A 163 -7.58 3.89 -3.21
C TYR A 163 -6.39 3.61 -2.27
N PHE A 164 -6.22 4.51 -1.31
CA PHE A 164 -5.25 4.42 -0.22
C PHE A 164 -5.76 5.25 0.97
N THR A 165 -5.16 5.04 2.15
CA THR A 165 -5.43 5.88 3.31
C THR A 165 -4.57 7.13 3.27
N LYS A 166 -5.19 8.32 3.23
CA LYS A 166 -4.47 9.60 3.33
C LYS A 166 -3.69 9.64 4.66
N TYR A 167 -2.39 9.94 4.57
CA TYR A 167 -1.43 9.91 5.68
C TYR A 167 -1.32 8.53 6.37
N GLY A 168 -1.70 7.47 5.67
CA GLY A 168 -1.40 6.08 6.02
C GLY A 168 -0.42 5.52 5.01
N ASP A 169 -0.84 4.53 4.23
CA ASP A 169 -0.08 3.97 3.11
C ASP A 169 0.26 5.01 2.02
N GLY A 170 -0.55 6.05 1.83
CA GLY A 170 -0.20 7.18 0.96
C GLY A 170 0.65 8.28 1.63
N GLY A 171 1.05 8.10 2.90
CA GLY A 171 1.99 8.97 3.59
C GLY A 171 3.42 8.48 3.35
N ILE A 172 4.03 8.90 2.25
CA ILE A 172 5.28 8.32 1.70
C ILE A 172 6.15 9.43 1.11
N ASP A 173 7.44 9.15 0.92
CA ASP A 173 8.36 10.10 0.29
C ASP A 173 8.39 9.93 -1.24
N ILE A 174 8.38 8.68 -1.73
CA ILE A 174 8.41 8.36 -3.17
C ILE A 174 7.52 7.16 -3.53
N ALA A 175 6.93 7.20 -4.74
CA ALA A 175 6.03 6.15 -5.26
C ALA A 175 6.51 5.62 -6.64
N PRO A 176 7.49 4.69 -6.68
CA PRO A 176 8.07 4.22 -7.95
C PRO A 176 7.06 3.52 -8.87
N LEU A 177 5.97 2.96 -8.32
CA LEU A 177 4.93 2.32 -9.12
C LEU A 177 3.86 3.29 -9.65
N GLY A 178 3.91 4.57 -9.30
CA GLY A 178 2.83 5.53 -9.55
C GLY A 178 2.49 5.75 -11.04
N ASN A 179 3.38 5.36 -11.96
CA ASN A 179 3.15 5.42 -13.40
C ASN A 179 2.72 4.08 -14.03
N LEU A 180 2.70 2.99 -13.26
CA LEU A 180 2.33 1.66 -13.74
C LEU A 180 0.91 1.30 -13.32
N VAL A 181 0.11 0.81 -14.26
CA VAL A 181 -1.20 0.23 -13.89
C VAL A 181 -1.04 -1.19 -13.32
N LYS A 182 -2.04 -1.72 -12.61
CA LYS A 182 -1.96 -3.02 -11.90
C LYS A 182 -1.53 -4.18 -12.79
N LEU A 183 -1.99 -4.21 -14.05
CA LEU A 183 -1.61 -5.20 -15.05
C LEU A 183 -0.14 -5.10 -15.46
N GLU A 184 0.45 -3.91 -15.45
CA GLU A 184 1.89 -3.70 -15.68
C GLU A 184 2.70 -4.09 -14.45
N VAL A 185 2.24 -3.78 -13.23
CA VAL A 185 2.85 -4.27 -11.98
C VAL A 185 2.91 -5.80 -11.97
N ARG A 186 1.84 -6.49 -12.41
CA ARG A 186 1.81 -7.94 -12.59
C ARG A 186 2.81 -8.45 -13.64
N GLY A 187 2.95 -7.74 -14.75
CA GLY A 187 3.92 -8.10 -15.79
C GLY A 187 5.36 -7.95 -15.30
N LEU A 188 5.64 -6.86 -14.58
CA LEU A 188 6.94 -6.59 -13.96
C LEU A 188 7.26 -7.65 -12.89
N ALA A 189 6.31 -7.99 -12.02
CA ALA A 189 6.48 -9.02 -11.00
C ALA A 189 6.90 -10.38 -11.59
N ARG A 190 6.26 -10.81 -12.68
CA ARG A 190 6.64 -12.05 -13.40
C ARG A 190 8.05 -11.96 -13.95
N LYS A 191 8.39 -10.82 -14.58
CA LYS A 191 9.72 -10.60 -15.15
C LYS A 191 10.83 -10.67 -14.09
N MET A 192 10.54 -10.19 -12.89
CA MET A 192 11.45 -10.18 -11.74
C MET A 192 11.50 -11.52 -10.99
N GLY A 193 10.67 -12.50 -11.36
CA GLY A 193 10.66 -13.83 -10.74
C GLY A 193 9.96 -13.88 -9.38
N ILE A 194 9.05 -12.96 -9.09
CA ILE A 194 8.21 -12.99 -7.88
C ILE A 194 7.31 -14.25 -7.93
N ASP A 195 7.03 -14.83 -6.77
CA ASP A 195 6.24 -16.07 -6.67
C ASP A 195 4.86 -15.91 -7.33
N GLN A 196 4.47 -16.91 -8.12
CA GLN A 196 3.19 -16.93 -8.80
C GLN A 196 2.02 -16.82 -7.81
N LYS A 197 2.14 -17.39 -6.60
CA LYS A 197 1.13 -17.27 -5.53
C LYS A 197 0.83 -15.80 -5.21
N ILE A 198 1.86 -14.96 -5.06
CA ILE A 198 1.72 -13.53 -4.79
C ILE A 198 1.10 -12.80 -5.99
N ILE A 199 1.51 -13.16 -7.21
CA ILE A 199 1.06 -12.51 -8.45
C ILE A 199 -0.44 -12.76 -8.71
N THR A 200 -0.94 -13.96 -8.41
CA THR A 200 -2.33 -14.35 -8.66
C THR A 200 -3.27 -14.13 -7.49
N LYS A 201 -2.73 -13.80 -6.31
CA LYS A 201 -3.53 -13.49 -5.11
C LYS A 201 -4.53 -12.38 -5.41
N LYS A 202 -5.76 -12.50 -4.88
CA LYS A 202 -6.77 -11.46 -4.99
C LYS A 202 -6.24 -10.21 -4.25
N PRO A 203 -6.16 -9.03 -4.91
CA PRO A 203 -5.72 -7.81 -4.25
C PRO A 203 -6.62 -7.45 -3.05
N SER A 204 -5.99 -7.00 -1.99
CA SER A 204 -6.63 -6.64 -0.72
C SER A 204 -5.73 -5.67 0.04
N ALA A 205 -6.30 -4.65 0.67
CA ALA A 205 -5.58 -3.77 1.58
C ALA A 205 -5.27 -4.41 2.95
N GLY A 206 -5.74 -5.63 3.22
CA GLY A 206 -5.44 -6.38 4.44
C GLY A 206 -5.90 -5.70 5.74
N LEU A 207 -6.98 -4.91 5.65
CA LEU A 207 -7.53 -4.14 6.77
C LEU A 207 -8.45 -4.98 7.67
N TRP A 208 -9.13 -5.99 7.12
CA TRP A 208 -9.89 -7.01 7.85
C TRP A 208 -9.97 -8.32 7.06
N ASN A 209 -10.38 -9.41 7.72
CA ASN A 209 -10.44 -10.73 7.09
C ASN A 209 -11.52 -10.77 5.99
N GLY A 210 -11.18 -11.33 4.83
CA GLY A 210 -12.07 -11.42 3.67
C GLY A 210 -12.21 -10.13 2.83
N GLN A 211 -11.45 -9.07 3.12
CA GLN A 211 -11.45 -7.84 2.33
C GLN A 211 -10.97 -8.07 0.88
N SER A 212 -11.59 -7.40 -0.08
CA SER A 212 -11.21 -7.38 -1.50
C SER A 212 -11.41 -6.00 -2.11
N ASP A 213 -10.37 -5.48 -2.76
CA ASP A 213 -10.42 -4.15 -3.40
C ASP A 213 -11.51 -4.09 -4.48
N GLN A 214 -11.63 -5.14 -5.28
CA GLN A 214 -12.60 -5.19 -6.37
C GLN A 214 -14.04 -5.25 -5.87
N ASP A 215 -14.25 -5.79 -4.67
CA ASP A 215 -15.59 -5.88 -4.08
C ASP A 215 -15.99 -4.52 -3.50
N GLU A 216 -15.04 -3.77 -2.95
CA GLU A 216 -15.24 -2.40 -2.44
C GLU A 216 -15.40 -1.38 -3.57
N ILE A 217 -14.52 -1.42 -4.58
CA ILE A 217 -14.58 -0.53 -5.74
C ILE A 217 -15.76 -0.92 -6.64
N GLY A 218 -16.10 -2.20 -6.69
CA GLY A 218 -17.10 -2.78 -7.59
C GLY A 218 -16.70 -2.66 -9.06
N LEU A 219 -15.39 -2.72 -9.35
CA LEU A 219 -14.77 -2.78 -10.68
C LEU A 219 -13.53 -3.66 -10.58
N SER A 220 -13.23 -4.39 -11.65
CA SER A 220 -11.98 -5.12 -11.75
C SER A 220 -10.83 -4.19 -12.13
N TYR A 221 -9.62 -4.53 -11.69
CA TYR A 221 -8.40 -3.84 -12.14
C TYR A 221 -8.22 -3.91 -13.65
N ARG A 222 -8.78 -4.92 -14.33
CA ARG A 222 -8.73 -4.98 -15.79
C ARG A 222 -9.51 -3.83 -16.41
N GLU A 223 -10.73 -3.56 -15.94
CA GLU A 223 -11.57 -2.46 -16.42
C GLU A 223 -10.92 -1.11 -16.14
N ILE A 224 -10.42 -0.92 -14.92
CA ILE A 224 -9.72 0.31 -14.51
C ILE A 224 -8.49 0.54 -15.39
N ASP A 225 -7.65 -0.47 -15.57
CA ASP A 225 -6.38 -0.33 -16.30
C ASP A 225 -6.59 -0.06 -17.80
N TYR A 226 -7.55 -0.72 -18.45
CA TYR A 226 -7.85 -0.44 -19.87
C TYR A 226 -8.42 0.96 -20.07
N TYR A 227 -9.22 1.45 -19.12
CA TYR A 227 -9.67 2.83 -19.14
C TYR A 227 -8.49 3.81 -19.01
N ILE A 228 -7.60 3.59 -18.03
CA ILE A 228 -6.45 4.47 -17.77
C ILE A 228 -5.46 4.49 -18.95
N VAL A 229 -5.24 3.35 -19.62
CA VAL A 229 -4.21 3.21 -20.67
C VAL A 229 -4.75 3.55 -22.06
N ASP A 230 -5.94 3.05 -22.41
CA ASP A 230 -6.48 3.14 -23.78
C ASP A 230 -7.70 4.07 -23.89
N GLY A 231 -8.22 4.60 -22.77
CA GLY A 231 -9.52 5.30 -22.74
C GLY A 231 -10.72 4.38 -23.00
N LYS A 232 -10.52 3.05 -23.00
CA LYS A 232 -11.55 2.07 -23.34
C LYS A 232 -12.33 1.64 -22.11
N ALA A 233 -13.58 2.09 -22.01
CA ALA A 233 -14.58 1.61 -21.07
C ALA A 233 -15.98 1.89 -21.64
N ASP A 234 -17.00 1.17 -21.16
CA ASP A 234 -18.38 1.63 -21.35
C ASP A 234 -18.65 2.88 -20.48
N VAL A 235 -19.68 3.65 -20.85
CA VAL A 235 -20.02 4.93 -20.20
C VAL A 235 -20.22 4.74 -18.69
N LYS A 236 -20.89 3.66 -18.28
CA LYS A 236 -21.15 3.37 -16.87
C LYS A 236 -19.86 3.18 -16.07
N THR A 237 -18.89 2.49 -16.66
CA THR A 237 -17.59 2.20 -16.05
C THR A 237 -16.73 3.46 -15.98
N SER A 238 -16.64 4.23 -17.07
CA SER A 238 -15.88 5.50 -17.06
C SER A 238 -16.47 6.49 -16.06
N ASP A 239 -17.80 6.67 -16.04
CA ASP A 239 -18.48 7.59 -15.11
C ASP A 239 -18.23 7.20 -13.65
N LYS A 240 -18.24 5.88 -13.37
CA LYS A 240 -17.94 5.37 -12.03
C LYS A 240 -16.49 5.67 -11.63
N ILE A 241 -15.53 5.44 -12.53
CA ILE A 241 -14.11 5.73 -12.28
C ILE A 241 -13.91 7.22 -12.02
N GLU A 242 -14.43 8.09 -12.87
CA GLU A 242 -14.27 9.55 -12.73
C GLU A 242 -14.97 10.08 -11.49
N LYS A 243 -16.14 9.54 -11.12
CA LYS A 243 -16.82 9.90 -9.87
C LYS A 243 -15.99 9.54 -8.63
N ILE A 244 -15.39 8.35 -8.61
CA ILE A 244 -14.51 7.93 -7.51
C ILE A 244 -13.25 8.81 -7.47
N ALA A 245 -12.63 9.05 -8.62
CA ALA A 245 -11.44 9.90 -8.73
C ALA A 245 -11.71 11.31 -8.21
N ALA A 246 -12.80 11.96 -8.66
CA ALA A 246 -13.18 13.30 -8.23
C ALA A 246 -13.44 13.37 -6.72
N ALA A 247 -14.13 12.38 -6.14
CA ALA A 247 -14.40 12.34 -4.71
C ALA A 247 -13.12 12.17 -3.86
N ASN A 248 -12.08 11.56 -4.41
CA ASN A 248 -10.81 11.32 -3.72
C ASN A 248 -9.68 12.26 -4.15
N GLN A 249 -9.96 13.27 -4.98
CA GLN A 249 -8.95 14.19 -5.51
C GLN A 249 -8.14 14.87 -4.39
N HIS A 250 -8.82 15.22 -3.30
CA HIS A 250 -8.21 15.80 -2.11
C HIS A 250 -7.12 14.92 -1.47
N LYS A 251 -7.03 13.62 -1.80
CA LYS A 251 -5.97 12.72 -1.29
C LYS A 251 -4.66 12.84 -2.07
N LEU A 252 -4.72 13.28 -3.32
CA LEU A 252 -3.58 13.41 -4.24
C LEU A 252 -2.94 14.79 -4.20
N GLU A 253 -3.62 15.75 -3.56
CA GLU A 253 -3.17 17.13 -3.44
C GLU A 253 -2.56 17.39 -2.05
N LEU A 254 -1.61 18.33 -2.03
CA LEU A 254 -1.17 18.95 -0.78
C LEU A 254 -2.38 19.56 -0.04
N PRO A 255 -2.27 19.77 1.29
CA PRO A 255 -3.29 20.52 2.02
C PRO A 255 -3.59 21.85 1.32
N ALA A 256 -4.87 22.16 1.10
CA ALA A 256 -5.27 23.41 0.48
C ALA A 256 -4.84 24.59 1.35
N ILE A 257 -4.16 25.56 0.74
CA ILE A 257 -3.70 26.79 1.39
C ILE A 257 -4.52 27.95 0.79
N PRO A 258 -5.16 28.80 1.61
CA PRO A 258 -5.84 29.98 1.09
C PRO A 258 -4.85 30.95 0.43
N ASP A 259 -5.25 31.54 -0.71
CA ASP A 259 -4.39 32.42 -1.53
C ASP A 259 -4.34 33.88 -1.06
N PHE A 260 -4.63 34.17 0.23
CA PHE A 260 -4.71 35.52 0.78
C PHE A 260 -3.84 35.73 2.02
#